data_AF-A0A261GEI4-F1
#
_entry.id   AF-A0A261GEI4-F1
#
_cell.length_a   1.000
_cell.length_b   1.000
_cell.length_c   1.000
_cell.angle_alpha   90.00
_cell.angle_beta   90.00
_cell.angle_gamma   90.00
#
_symmetry.space_group_name_H-M   'P 1'
#
loop_
_entity.id
_entity.type
_entity.pdbx_description
1 polymer ?
#
loop_
_entity_poly.entity_id
_entity_poly.type
_entity_poly.pdbx_seq_one_letter_code
_entity_poly.pdbx_strand_id
1 'polypeptide(L)'
;MSQKTLLVSIASFLAAAVLALLTALFLVSLVENRTASELREAFAEANMGWTRVEVNGLTATLTGTAPTESARIRALQVAGEVIDASRLSEEIVVPVRTA
;
A
#
# COMPACT_ATOMS: atom_id res chain seq x y z
N MET A 1 18.16 -35.06 -32.28
CA MET A 1 18.48 -34.30 -31.04
C MET A 1 17.40 -33.26 -30.70
N SER A 2 16.09 -33.61 -30.69
CA SER A 2 15.01 -32.61 -30.59
C SER A 2 14.23 -32.67 -29.26
N GLN A 3 13.90 -33.86 -28.76
CA GLN A 3 13.03 -34.03 -27.57
C GLN A 3 13.70 -33.56 -26.26
N LYS A 4 14.99 -33.89 -26.06
CA LYS A 4 15.73 -33.52 -24.84
C LYS A 4 15.91 -32.01 -24.70
N THR A 5 16.21 -31.33 -25.81
CA THR A 5 16.37 -29.87 -25.84
C THR A 5 15.04 -29.17 -25.53
N LEU A 6 13.93 -29.67 -26.07
CA LEU A 6 12.60 -29.14 -25.80
C LEU A 6 12.23 -29.26 -24.31
N LEU A 7 12.51 -30.41 -23.68
CA LEU A 7 12.29 -30.61 -22.25
C LEU A 7 13.10 -29.64 -21.38
N VAL A 8 14.39 -29.43 -21.70
CA VAL A 8 15.26 -28.51 -20.95
C VAL A 8 14.79 -27.06 -21.10
N SER A 9 14.36 -26.67 -22.31
CA SER A 9 13.80 -25.33 -22.53
C SER A 9 12.53 -25.11 -21.73
N ILE A 10 11.57 -26.05 -21.78
CA ILE A 10 10.32 -25.96 -21.01
C ILE A 10 10.63 -25.87 -19.51
N ALA A 11 11.52 -26.73 -19.00
CA ALA A 11 11.91 -26.71 -17.60
C ALA A 11 12.53 -25.35 -17.19
N SER A 12 13.38 -24.78 -18.04
CA SER A 12 13.99 -23.46 -17.81
C SER A 12 12.95 -22.35 -17.76
N PHE A 13 11.99 -22.33 -18.70
CA PHE A 13 10.92 -21.33 -18.70
C PHE A 13 9.98 -21.48 -17.51
N LEU A 14 9.65 -22.71 -17.10
CA LEU A 14 8.87 -22.95 -15.89
C LEU A 14 9.61 -22.47 -14.64
N ALA A 15 10.90 -22.77 -14.53
CA ALA A 15 11.72 -22.29 -13.42
C ALA A 15 11.77 -20.75 -13.38
N ALA A 16 11.97 -20.10 -14.54
CA ALA A 16 11.95 -18.65 -14.64
C ALA A 16 10.59 -18.05 -14.24
N ALA A 17 9.48 -18.65 -14.68
CA ALA A 17 8.14 -18.21 -14.33
C ALA A 17 7.88 -18.31 -12.81
N VAL A 18 8.28 -19.41 -12.18
CA VAL A 18 8.17 -19.59 -10.72
C VAL A 18 9.02 -18.56 -9.98
N LEU A 19 10.28 -18.37 -10.39
CA LEU A 19 11.17 -17.37 -9.78
C LEU A 19 10.62 -15.95 -9.93
N ALA A 20 10.07 -15.60 -11.09
CA ALA A 20 9.45 -14.31 -11.32
C ALA A 20 8.23 -14.09 -10.42
N LEU A 21 7.37 -15.11 -10.27
CA LEU A 21 6.21 -15.04 -9.39
C LEU A 21 6.62 -14.86 -7.92
N LEU A 22 7.57 -15.66 -7.44
CA LEU A 22 8.07 -15.54 -6.07
C LEU A 22 8.69 -14.15 -5.81
N THR A 23 9.47 -13.65 -6.77
CA THR A 23 10.08 -12.33 -6.69
C THR A 23 9.02 -11.23 -6.66
N ALA A 24 8.00 -11.32 -7.51
CA ALA A 24 6.91 -10.34 -7.54
C ALA A 24 6.15 -10.30 -6.21
N LEU A 25 5.80 -11.46 -5.65
CA LEU A 25 5.13 -11.57 -4.35
C LEU A 25 6.00 -11.04 -3.20
N PHE A 26 7.31 -11.27 -3.25
CA PHE A 26 8.23 -10.73 -2.26
C PHE A 26 8.34 -9.20 -2.34
N LEU A 27 8.50 -8.67 -3.56
CA LEU A 27 8.66 -7.24 -3.78
C LEU A 27 7.41 -6.46 -3.40
N VAL A 28 6.21 -6.96 -3.73
CA VAL A 28 4.96 -6.27 -3.35
C VAL A 28 4.84 -6.17 -1.82
N SER A 29 5.10 -7.26 -1.08
CA SER A 29 5.06 -7.22 0.38
C SER A 29 6.11 -6.28 0.98
N LEU A 30 7.28 -6.17 0.37
CA LEU A 30 8.32 -5.25 0.83
C LEU A 30 7.91 -3.79 0.64
N VAL A 31 7.30 -3.46 -0.50
CA VAL A 31 6.79 -2.11 -0.79
C VAL A 31 5.63 -1.76 0.12
N GLU A 32 4.64 -2.66 0.26
CA GLU A 32 3.49 -2.47 1.13
C GLU A 32 3.91 -2.21 2.58
N ASN A 33 4.82 -3.03 3.12
CA ASN A 33 5.29 -2.88 4.49
C ASN A 33 6.04 -1.57 4.72
N ARG A 34 6.88 -1.15 3.77
CA ARG A 34 7.60 0.13 3.87
C ARG A 34 6.63 1.31 3.87
N THR A 35 5.77 1.38 2.85
CA THR A 35 4.77 2.46 2.74
C THR A 35 3.85 2.50 3.95
N ALA A 36 3.43 1.34 4.45
CA ALA A 36 2.57 1.27 5.63
C ALA A 36 3.30 1.69 6.91
N SER A 37 4.60 1.44 7.05
CA SER A 37 5.40 1.93 8.18
C SER A 37 5.54 3.45 8.14
N GLU A 38 5.97 3.99 7.00
CA GLU A 38 6.20 5.43 6.80
C GLU A 38 4.92 6.24 7.05
N LEU A 39 3.78 5.79 6.53
CA LEU A 39 2.50 6.45 6.79
C LEU A 39 2.08 6.38 8.27
N ARG A 40 2.29 5.23 8.93
CA ARG A 40 1.97 5.09 10.37
C ARG A 40 2.86 5.99 11.23
N GLU A 41 4.13 6.09 10.89
CA GLU A 41 5.09 6.99 11.55
C GLU A 41 4.67 8.45 11.36
N ALA A 42 4.36 8.87 10.13
CA ALA A 42 3.89 10.23 9.85
C ALA A 42 2.61 10.58 10.61
N PHE A 43 1.64 9.66 10.70
CA PHE A 43 0.42 9.88 11.49
C PHE A 43 0.67 9.88 13.00
N ALA A 44 1.60 9.06 13.49
CA ALA A 44 1.98 9.07 14.90
C ALA A 44 2.64 10.41 15.28
N GLU A 45 3.56 10.92 14.45
CA GLU A 45 4.18 12.24 14.62
C GLU A 45 3.16 13.38 14.58
N ALA A 46 2.18 13.28 13.68
CA ALA A 46 1.08 14.24 13.58
C ALA A 46 0.02 14.12 14.69
N ASN A 47 0.19 13.20 15.65
CA ASN A 47 -0.75 12.89 16.73
C ASN A 47 -2.15 12.49 16.23
N MET A 48 -2.22 11.79 15.09
CA MET A 48 -3.45 11.36 14.44
C MET A 48 -3.75 9.88 14.72
N GLY A 49 -3.73 9.43 15.98
CA GLY A 49 -3.96 8.02 16.34
C GLY A 49 -5.34 7.44 15.98
N TRP A 50 -6.26 8.26 15.47
CA TRP A 50 -7.56 7.85 14.96
C TRP A 50 -7.49 7.33 13.50
N THR A 51 -6.41 7.61 12.76
CA THR A 51 -6.22 7.09 11.40
C THR A 51 -5.72 5.66 11.43
N ARG A 52 -6.21 4.87 10.50
CA ARG A 52 -5.71 3.52 10.21
C ARG A 52 -5.31 3.46 8.74
N VAL A 53 -4.14 2.87 8.51
CA VAL A 53 -3.52 2.75 7.19
C VAL A 53 -3.51 1.31 6.75
N GLU A 54 -4.09 1.06 5.59
CA GLU A 54 -4.01 -0.19 4.85
C GLU A 54 -3.34 0.08 3.50
N VAL A 55 -2.40 -0.77 3.09
CA VAL A 55 -1.67 -0.61 1.83
C VAL A 55 -1.88 -1.86 0.99
N ASN A 56 -2.22 -1.67 -0.28
CA ASN A 56 -2.42 -2.73 -1.26
C ASN A 56 -1.63 -2.39 -2.53
N GLY A 57 -0.56 -3.13 -2.75
CA GLY A 57 0.45 -2.88 -3.76
C GLY A 57 1.05 -1.49 -3.62
N LEU A 58 0.64 -0.59 -4.52
CA LEU A 58 1.10 0.79 -4.54
C LEU A 58 0.10 1.76 -3.90
N THR A 59 -1.14 1.37 -3.67
CA THR A 59 -2.18 2.27 -3.18
C THR A 59 -2.31 2.15 -1.67
N ALA A 60 -2.57 3.26 -0.98
CA ALA A 60 -2.88 3.27 0.44
C ALA A 60 -4.32 3.75 0.66
N THR A 61 -5.03 3.08 1.57
CA THR A 61 -6.37 3.44 2.00
C THR A 61 -6.31 3.94 3.44
N LEU A 62 -6.78 5.16 3.66
CA LEU A 62 -6.95 5.74 4.99
C LEU A 62 -8.36 5.51 5.50
N THR A 63 -8.47 4.93 6.69
CA THR A 63 -9.75 4.68 7.35
C THR A 63 -9.74 5.28 8.75
N GLY A 64 -10.92 5.51 9.32
CA GLY A 64 -11.07 5.99 10.70
C GLY A 64 -12.15 7.05 10.85
N THR A 65 -12.35 7.52 12.07
CA THR A 65 -13.30 8.59 12.38
C THR A 65 -12.51 9.85 12.73
N ALA A 66 -12.50 10.81 11.81
CA ALA A 66 -11.85 12.09 12.05
C ALA A 66 -12.69 12.92 13.03
N PRO A 67 -12.06 13.65 13.97
CA PRO A 67 -12.79 14.49 14.91
C PRO A 67 -13.45 15.71 14.25
N THR A 68 -12.90 16.20 13.13
CA THR A 68 -13.40 17.35 12.37
C THR A 68 -13.04 17.20 10.88
N GLU A 69 -13.71 17.97 10.02
CA GLU A 69 -13.35 18.05 8.59
C GLU A 69 -11.91 18.55 8.39
N SER A 70 -11.48 19.50 9.21
CA SER A 70 -10.10 19.98 9.19
C SER A 70 -9.08 18.90 9.53
N ALA A 71 -9.41 17.98 10.46
CA ALA A 71 -8.55 16.86 10.79
C ALA A 71 -8.47 15.83 9.65
N ARG A 72 -9.60 15.56 8.97
CA ARG A 72 -9.63 14.72 7.76
C ARG A 72 -8.73 15.30 6.66
N ILE A 73 -8.92 16.59 6.32
CA ILE A 73 -8.09 17.25 5.29
C ILE A 73 -6.61 17.23 5.67
N ARG A 74 -6.28 17.49 6.95
CA ARG A 74 -4.90 17.43 7.43
C ARG A 74 -4.31 16.02 7.32
N ALA A 75 -5.11 14.98 7.57
CA ALA A 75 -4.65 13.60 7.41
C ALA A 75 -4.30 13.28 5.94
N LEU A 76 -5.10 13.77 4.98
CA LEU A 76 -4.79 13.62 3.55
C LEU A 76 -3.52 14.38 3.15
N GLN A 77 -3.29 15.57 3.72
CA GLN A 77 -2.07 16.34 3.50
C GLN A 77 -0.83 15.61 4.02
N VAL A 78 -0.87 15.11 5.26
CA VAL A 78 0.23 14.35 5.87
C VAL A 78 0.53 13.08 5.05
N ALA A 79 -0.49 12.35 4.61
CA ALA A 79 -0.29 11.20 3.72
C ALA A 79 0.32 11.60 2.37
N GLY A 80 -0.08 12.75 1.83
CA GLY A 80 0.44 13.31 0.57
C GLY A 80 1.91 13.73 0.63
N GLU A 81 2.48 13.94 1.82
CA GLU A 81 3.93 14.18 2.01
C GLU A 81 4.74 12.88 1.92
N VAL A 82 4.12 11.73 2.20
CA VAL A 82 4.77 10.41 2.18
C VAL A 82 4.62 9.74 0.83
N ILE A 83 3.41 9.78 0.24
CA ILE A 83 3.11 9.18 -1.07
C ILE A 83 2.33 10.13 -1.96
N ASP A 84 2.42 9.90 -3.27
CA ASP A 84 1.64 10.67 -4.24
C ASP A 84 0.12 10.53 -3.99
N ALA A 85 -0.60 11.66 -4.04
CA ALA A 85 -2.04 11.71 -3.76
C ALA A 85 -2.88 10.86 -4.72
N SER A 86 -2.41 10.57 -5.94
CA SER A 86 -3.09 9.66 -6.88
C SER A 86 -3.14 8.21 -6.38
N ARG A 87 -2.28 7.86 -5.43
CA ARG A 87 -2.20 6.54 -4.79
C ARG A 87 -2.93 6.50 -3.45
N LEU A 88 -3.62 7.57 -3.07
CA LEU A 88 -4.34 7.67 -1.82
C LEU A 88 -5.83 7.45 -2.06
N SER A 89 -6.41 6.50 -1.34
CA SER A 89 -7.85 6.32 -1.18
C SER A 89 -8.23 6.64 0.26
N GLU A 90 -9.45 7.12 0.47
CA GLU A 90 -9.94 7.41 1.81
C GLU A 90 -11.36 6.88 2.03
N GLU A 91 -11.57 6.37 3.24
CA GLU A 91 -12.85 5.98 3.80
C GLU A 91 -12.92 6.54 5.24
N ILE A 92 -12.65 7.85 5.35
CA ILE A 92 -12.67 8.58 6.62
C ILE A 92 -14.08 9.10 6.87
N VAL A 93 -14.60 8.79 8.06
CA VAL A 93 -15.91 9.30 8.52
C VAL A 93 -15.70 10.57 9.34
N VAL A 94 -16.49 11.60 9.06
CA VAL A 94 -16.53 12.84 9.85
C VAL A 94 -17.91 12.97 10.49
N PRO A 95 -18.02 13.11 11.82
CA PRO A 95 -19.29 13.31 12.47
C PRO A 95 -19.90 14.66 12.06
N VAL A 96 -21.14 14.62 11.55
CA VAL A 96 -21.89 15.83 11.20
C VAL A 96 -22.25 16.56 12.48
N ARG A 97 -21.81 17.81 12.61
CA ARG A 97 -22.25 18.70 13.68
C ARG A 97 -23.64 19.24 13.31
N THR A 98 -24.69 18.53 13.71
CA THR A 98 -26.05 19.10 13.72
C THR A 98 -26.12 20.11 14.87
N ALA A 99 -26.33 21.38 14.51
CA ALA A 99 -26.61 22.47 15.45
C ALA A 99 -28.03 22.40 16.00
#